data_AF-A0AAV5MEA5-F1
#
_entry.id   AF-A0AAV5MEA5-F1
#
_cell.length_a   1.000
_cell.length_b   1.000
_cell.length_c   1.000
_cell.angle_alpha   90.00
_cell.angle_beta   90.00
_cell.angle_gamma   90.00
#
_symmetry.space_group_name_H-M   'P 1'
#
loop_
_entity.id
_entity.type
_entity.pdbx_description
1 polymer ?
#
loop_
_entity_poly.entity_id
_entity_poly.type
_entity_poly.pdbx_seq_one_letter_code
_entity_poly.pdbx_strand_id
1 'polypeptide(L)'
;MDPKSFSTLRNFLQKCAVIIFLSSLAYETLSLDSKFQACMPQSCGNGPYISYPFWIFQEQDSFCGYPNFEITCKNNSPVLTISDDNYIIKDIWYSNNTFVVVNAVAYEEMCPIPLQNATFDRTPFSLSSDNVYFSFLYNCTEQPDYHTYPVRCASNTSSYSFAVFHEEGLESSNYSLESCQSFVNAPVYMDTDTYSNFTSLLKANYSEILRMGFLLNWTAHSCSNCESSGGHCGFDNDHFICFCQDRSHSKTCNDGNSIGNSPFQFLLLFFPSNY
;
A
#
# COMPACT_ATOMS: atom_id res chain seq x y z
N MET A 1 -37.34 61.98 -9.21
CA MET A 1 -36.37 60.87 -9.40
C MET A 1 -35.74 61.04 -10.76
N ASP A 2 -34.43 61.26 -10.82
CA ASP A 2 -33.73 61.64 -12.05
C ASP A 2 -33.56 60.45 -13.01
N PRO A 3 -33.99 60.55 -14.28
CA PRO A 3 -33.85 59.47 -15.26
C PRO A 3 -32.39 59.07 -15.55
N LYS A 4 -31.44 59.99 -15.32
CA LYS A 4 -29.99 59.73 -15.41
C LYS A 4 -29.47 58.82 -14.28
N SER A 5 -30.09 58.86 -13.10
CA SER A 5 -29.72 58.00 -11.96
C SER A 5 -30.13 56.55 -12.24
N PHE A 6 -31.29 56.34 -12.85
CA PHE A 6 -31.81 55.00 -13.19
C PHE A 6 -30.98 54.31 -14.28
N SER A 7 -30.56 55.04 -15.32
CA SER A 7 -29.68 54.48 -16.37
C SER A 7 -28.30 54.09 -15.83
N THR A 8 -27.78 54.86 -14.87
CA THR A 8 -26.47 54.61 -14.25
C THR A 8 -26.51 53.37 -13.37
N LEU A 9 -27.57 53.21 -12.57
CA LEU A 9 -27.78 52.02 -11.74
C LEU A 9 -27.96 50.75 -12.58
N ARG A 10 -28.73 50.83 -13.68
CA ARG A 10 -28.91 49.71 -14.62
C ARG A 10 -27.59 49.26 -15.25
N ASN A 11 -26.77 50.21 -15.69
CA ASN A 11 -25.45 49.91 -16.26
C ASN A 11 -24.49 49.31 -15.22
N PHE A 12 -24.58 49.74 -13.96
CA PHE A 12 -23.79 49.17 -12.87
C PHE A 12 -24.19 47.72 -12.57
N LEU A 13 -25.49 47.45 -12.42
CA LEU A 13 -26.00 46.10 -12.18
C LEU A 13 -25.67 45.13 -13.33
N GLN A 14 -25.74 45.61 -14.58
CA GLN A 14 -25.39 44.80 -15.75
C GLN A 14 -23.90 44.45 -15.79
N LYS A 15 -23.02 45.38 -15.39
CA LYS A 15 -21.58 45.10 -15.24
C LYS A 15 -21.31 44.10 -14.13
N CYS A 16 -21.98 44.22 -12.98
CA CYS A 16 -21.85 43.25 -11.88
C CYS A 16 -22.31 41.85 -12.31
N ALA A 17 -23.44 41.74 -13.03
CA ALA A 17 -23.93 40.45 -13.52
C ALA A 17 -22.94 39.79 -14.50
N VAL A 18 -22.31 40.58 -15.39
CA VAL A 18 -21.26 40.07 -16.30
C VAL A 18 -20.03 39.62 -15.53
N ILE A 19 -19.57 40.37 -14.52
CA ILE A 19 -18.41 39.99 -13.71
C ILE A 19 -18.71 38.71 -12.91
N ILE A 20 -19.89 38.59 -12.30
CA ILE A 20 -20.30 37.39 -11.57
C ILE A 20 -20.33 36.18 -12.50
N PHE A 21 -20.92 36.35 -13.70
CA PHE A 21 -20.99 35.30 -14.71
C PHE A 21 -19.60 34.88 -15.22
N LEU A 22 -18.69 35.84 -15.45
CA LEU A 22 -17.30 35.56 -15.81
C LEU A 22 -16.52 34.88 -14.68
N SER A 23 -16.77 35.25 -13.42
CA SER A 23 -16.14 34.59 -12.27
C SER A 23 -16.67 33.18 -12.02
N SER A 24 -17.96 32.91 -12.26
CA SER A 24 -18.50 31.54 -12.20
C SER A 24 -17.97 30.67 -13.33
N LEU A 25 -17.85 31.22 -14.55
CA LEU A 25 -17.19 30.55 -15.68
C LEU A 25 -15.72 30.25 -15.39
N ALA A 26 -14.99 31.18 -14.74
CA ALA A 26 -13.61 30.96 -14.34
C ALA A 26 -13.49 29.88 -13.24
N TYR A 27 -14.45 29.81 -12.31
CA TYR A 27 -14.49 28.78 -11.27
C TYR A 27 -14.75 27.39 -11.86
N GLU A 28 -15.55 27.29 -12.93
CA GLU A 28 -15.77 26.04 -13.67
C GLU A 28 -14.54 25.59 -14.50
N THR A 29 -13.54 26.45 -14.71
CA THR A 29 -12.31 26.12 -15.47
C THR A 29 -11.11 25.68 -14.64
N LEU A 30 -11.26 25.49 -13.32
CA LEU A 30 -10.26 24.76 -12.52
C LEU A 30 -10.38 23.26 -12.81
N SER A 31 -9.99 22.85 -14.02
CA SER A 31 -9.79 21.44 -14.31
C SER A 31 -8.57 20.98 -13.52
N LEU A 32 -8.77 19.99 -12.65
CA LEU A 32 -7.66 19.30 -12.01
C LEU A 32 -6.73 18.73 -13.07
N ASP A 33 -5.42 18.80 -12.81
CA ASP A 33 -4.44 18.13 -13.65
C ASP A 33 -4.79 16.65 -13.80
N SER A 34 -4.79 16.14 -15.04
CA SER A 34 -5.21 14.77 -15.33
C SER A 34 -4.32 13.73 -14.67
N LYS A 35 -3.01 14.01 -14.53
CA LYS A 35 -2.07 13.09 -13.87
C LYS A 35 -2.29 13.08 -12.35
N PHE A 36 -2.65 14.23 -11.77
CA PHE A 36 -3.08 14.30 -10.38
C PHE A 36 -4.31 13.41 -10.13
N GLN A 37 -5.33 13.49 -11.00
CA GLN A 37 -6.53 12.66 -10.88
C GLN A 37 -6.24 11.17 -11.10
N ALA A 38 -5.41 10.83 -12.08
CA ALA A 38 -5.04 9.46 -12.40
C ALA A 38 -4.34 8.74 -11.23
N CYS A 39 -3.55 9.47 -10.44
CA CYS A 39 -2.79 8.90 -9.33
C CYS A 39 -3.45 9.04 -7.96
N MET A 40 -4.75 9.35 -7.93
CA MET A 40 -5.52 9.28 -6.70
C MET A 40 -5.51 7.85 -6.12
N PRO A 41 -5.47 7.69 -4.78
CA PRO A 41 -5.55 6.38 -4.16
C PRO A 41 -6.81 5.60 -4.60
N GLN A 42 -6.64 4.32 -4.92
CA GLN A 42 -7.71 3.41 -5.37
C GLN A 42 -7.84 2.20 -4.44
N SER A 43 -8.84 1.36 -4.64
CA SER A 43 -8.99 0.11 -3.87
C SER A 43 -9.55 -0.99 -4.75
N CYS A 44 -9.05 -2.21 -4.59
CA CYS A 44 -9.63 -3.41 -5.20
C CYS A 44 -11.01 -3.77 -4.63
N GLY A 45 -11.46 -3.11 -3.56
CA GLY A 45 -12.71 -3.36 -2.84
C GLY A 45 -12.48 -3.98 -1.46
N ASN A 46 -11.69 -5.05 -1.38
CA ASN A 46 -11.20 -5.61 -0.13
C ASN A 46 -9.78 -5.11 0.18
N GLY A 47 -9.42 -5.04 1.45
CA GLY A 47 -8.09 -4.64 1.89
C GLY A 47 -7.87 -3.13 1.88
N PRO A 48 -6.60 -2.66 1.87
CA PRO A 48 -6.26 -1.26 2.03
C PRO A 48 -6.46 -0.46 0.74
N TYR A 49 -6.46 0.87 0.88
CA TYR A 49 -6.29 1.76 -0.27
C TYR A 49 -4.85 1.66 -0.80
N ILE A 50 -4.74 1.62 -2.12
CA ILE A 50 -3.50 1.54 -2.88
C ILE A 50 -3.14 2.93 -3.39
N SER A 51 -1.95 3.38 -3.01
CA SER A 51 -1.33 4.62 -3.45
C SER A 51 0.16 4.40 -3.64
N TYR A 52 0.83 5.38 -4.24
CA TYR A 52 2.28 5.37 -4.43
C TYR A 52 3.02 4.90 -3.15
N PRO A 53 4.03 4.01 -3.24
CA PRO A 53 4.67 3.53 -4.47
C PRO A 53 3.90 2.42 -5.20
N PHE A 54 2.87 1.86 -4.59
CA PHE A 54 2.01 0.87 -5.21
C PHE A 54 1.05 1.50 -6.20
N TRP A 55 0.65 0.74 -7.21
CA TRP A 55 -0.34 1.19 -8.18
C TRP A 55 -1.09 -0.01 -8.76
N ILE A 56 -2.36 0.20 -9.11
CA ILE A 56 -3.22 -0.86 -9.62
C ILE A 56 -3.18 -0.89 -11.14
N PHE A 57 -2.72 -2.01 -11.71
CA PHE A 57 -2.73 -2.24 -13.14
C PHE A 57 -4.15 -2.14 -13.71
N GLN A 58 -4.30 -1.45 -14.84
CA GLN A 58 -5.58 -1.17 -15.53
C GLN A 58 -6.56 -0.23 -14.81
N GLU A 59 -6.36 0.10 -13.55
CA GLU A 59 -7.19 1.09 -12.82
C GLU A 59 -6.48 2.43 -12.64
N GLN A 60 -5.15 2.41 -12.50
CA GLN A 60 -4.29 3.59 -12.48
C GLN A 60 -3.33 3.54 -13.67
N ASP A 61 -2.91 4.72 -14.13
CA ASP A 61 -1.85 4.81 -15.12
C ASP A 61 -0.52 4.32 -14.54
N SER A 62 0.32 3.68 -15.37
CA SER A 62 1.60 3.11 -14.92
C SER A 62 2.59 4.13 -14.38
N PHE A 63 2.39 5.42 -14.71
CA PHE A 63 3.19 6.49 -14.15
C PHE A 63 2.90 6.79 -12.68
N CYS A 64 1.83 6.23 -12.09
CA CYS A 64 1.43 6.52 -10.72
C CYS A 64 2.20 5.74 -9.64
N GLY A 65 3.04 4.79 -10.03
CA GLY A 65 3.75 3.95 -9.07
C GLY A 65 5.19 3.67 -9.44
N TYR A 66 5.87 2.99 -8.51
CA TYR A 66 7.28 2.66 -8.63
C TYR A 66 7.46 1.33 -9.39
N PRO A 67 8.55 1.16 -10.16
CA PRO A 67 8.84 -0.11 -10.82
C PRO A 67 8.82 -1.30 -9.85
N ASN A 68 8.17 -2.41 -10.23
CA ASN A 68 7.96 -3.63 -9.42
C ASN A 68 6.97 -3.49 -8.24
N PHE A 69 6.19 -2.42 -8.17
CA PHE A 69 5.10 -2.24 -7.20
C PHE A 69 3.70 -2.33 -7.85
N GLU A 70 3.63 -2.97 -9.02
CA GLU A 70 2.36 -3.21 -9.72
C GLU A 70 1.50 -4.18 -8.92
N ILE A 71 0.24 -3.80 -8.68
CA ILE A 71 -0.78 -4.62 -8.04
C ILE A 71 -1.85 -4.95 -9.07
N THR A 72 -2.37 -6.17 -8.99
CA THR A 72 -3.59 -6.57 -9.71
C THR A 72 -4.71 -6.83 -8.72
N CYS A 73 -5.96 -6.60 -9.14
CA CYS A 73 -7.12 -6.95 -8.32
C CYS A 73 -7.67 -8.32 -8.76
N LYS A 74 -7.62 -9.32 -7.87
CA LYS A 74 -8.20 -10.66 -8.09
C LYS A 74 -9.28 -10.91 -7.05
N ASN A 75 -10.51 -11.17 -7.47
CA ASN A 75 -11.66 -11.39 -6.58
C ASN A 75 -11.82 -10.27 -5.52
N ASN A 76 -11.67 -9.02 -5.96
CA ASN A 76 -11.68 -7.80 -5.14
C ASN A 76 -10.53 -7.68 -4.13
N SER A 77 -9.53 -8.55 -4.16
CA SER A 77 -8.36 -8.49 -3.28
C SER A 77 -7.12 -8.00 -4.04
N PRO A 78 -6.29 -7.13 -3.44
CA PRO A 78 -5.03 -6.69 -4.03
C PRO A 78 -4.01 -7.82 -4.00
N VAL A 79 -3.44 -8.12 -5.17
CA VAL A 79 -2.43 -9.16 -5.37
C VAL A 79 -1.16 -8.54 -5.93
N LEU A 80 -0.05 -8.80 -5.23
CA LEU A 80 1.30 -8.47 -5.64
C LEU A 80 2.05 -9.75 -6.00
N THR A 81 2.73 -9.75 -7.14
CA THR A 81 3.58 -10.87 -7.55
C THR A 81 5.03 -10.56 -7.20
N ILE A 82 5.68 -11.43 -6.44
CA ILE A 82 7.10 -11.29 -6.08
C ILE A 82 7.79 -12.63 -6.34
N SER A 83 8.86 -12.64 -7.13
CA SER A 83 9.65 -13.85 -7.43
C SER A 83 8.78 -15.02 -7.93
N ASP A 84 7.82 -14.74 -8.82
CA ASP A 84 6.82 -15.68 -9.38
C ASP A 84 5.75 -16.19 -8.39
N ASP A 85 5.82 -15.82 -7.11
CA ASP A 85 4.80 -16.12 -6.11
C ASP A 85 3.77 -14.99 -6.01
N ASN A 86 2.49 -15.37 -5.85
CA ASN A 86 1.40 -14.42 -5.65
C ASN A 86 1.12 -14.21 -4.17
N TYR A 87 1.01 -12.95 -3.78
CA TYR A 87 0.79 -12.52 -2.41
C TYR A 87 -0.43 -11.60 -2.35
N ILE A 88 -1.39 -11.94 -1.50
CA ILE A 88 -2.54 -11.08 -1.22
C ILE A 88 -2.11 -10.07 -0.15
N ILE A 89 -2.27 -8.78 -0.44
CA ILE A 89 -1.97 -7.71 0.52
C ILE A 89 -3.15 -7.59 1.50
N LYS A 90 -2.86 -7.68 2.80
CA LYS A 90 -3.88 -7.53 3.85
C LYS A 90 -3.94 -6.11 4.38
N ASP A 91 -2.78 -5.51 4.64
CA ASP A 91 -2.64 -4.17 5.22
C ASP A 91 -1.37 -3.48 4.72
N ILE A 92 -1.38 -2.14 4.66
CA ILE A 92 -0.24 -1.31 4.27
C ILE A 92 -0.10 -0.14 5.25
N TRP A 93 1.11 0.06 5.77
CA TRP A 93 1.50 1.22 6.59
C TRP A 93 2.50 2.09 5.83
N TYR A 94 1.99 3.06 5.06
CA TYR A 94 2.79 4.00 4.27
C TYR A 94 3.77 4.84 5.10
N SER A 95 3.49 5.10 6.37
CA SER A 95 4.39 5.88 7.24
C SER A 95 5.70 5.18 7.56
N ASN A 96 5.67 3.84 7.62
CA ASN A 96 6.79 3.01 8.07
C ASN A 96 7.39 2.18 6.94
N ASN A 97 6.84 2.31 5.74
CA ASN A 97 7.17 1.51 4.58
C ASN A 97 7.03 -0.01 4.81
N THR A 98 5.96 -0.43 5.50
CA THR A 98 5.69 -1.84 5.80
C THR A 98 4.29 -2.29 5.41
N PHE A 99 4.13 -3.57 5.05
CA PHE A 99 2.85 -4.13 4.61
C PHE A 99 2.76 -5.62 4.95
N VAL A 100 1.55 -6.09 5.26
CA VAL A 100 1.29 -7.51 5.52
C VAL A 100 0.83 -8.18 4.24
N VAL A 101 1.47 -9.29 3.92
CA VAL A 101 1.07 -10.17 2.82
C VAL A 101 0.78 -11.58 3.31
N VAL A 102 -0.12 -12.26 2.62
CA VAL A 102 -0.33 -13.70 2.75
C VAL A 102 -0.08 -14.36 1.40
N ASN A 103 0.69 -15.46 1.39
CA ASN A 103 0.87 -16.23 0.17
C ASN A 103 -0.49 -16.75 -0.33
N ALA A 104 -0.79 -16.60 -1.61
CA ALA A 104 -2.10 -16.92 -2.17
C ALA A 104 -2.49 -18.39 -1.97
N VAL A 105 -1.53 -19.32 -2.02
CA VAL A 105 -1.78 -20.75 -1.75
C VAL A 105 -2.19 -20.95 -0.30
N ALA A 106 -1.51 -20.31 0.65
CA ALA A 106 -1.87 -20.36 2.06
C ALA A 106 -3.26 -19.75 2.34
N TYR A 107 -3.64 -18.73 1.56
CA TYR A 107 -4.94 -18.10 1.67
C TYR A 107 -6.08 -18.98 1.12
N GLU A 108 -5.89 -19.56 -0.07
CA GLU A 108 -6.94 -20.27 -0.81
C GLU A 108 -7.08 -21.76 -0.40
N GLU A 109 -5.98 -22.44 -0.09
CA GLU A 109 -6.02 -23.88 0.18
C GLU A 109 -6.37 -24.21 1.63
N MET A 110 -7.06 -25.34 1.83
CA MET A 110 -7.36 -25.84 3.18
C MET A 110 -6.13 -26.41 3.90
N CYS A 111 -5.20 -27.01 3.15
CA CYS A 111 -4.02 -27.67 3.69
C CYS A 111 -2.77 -27.23 2.90
N PRO A 112 -2.36 -25.95 3.03
CA PRO A 112 -1.22 -25.43 2.30
C PRO A 112 0.07 -26.10 2.78
N ILE A 113 1.01 -26.33 1.87
CA ILE A 113 2.30 -26.96 2.16
C ILE A 113 3.41 -26.02 1.68
N PRO A 114 4.03 -25.22 2.56
CA PRO A 114 5.20 -24.42 2.20
C PRO A 114 6.36 -25.30 1.73
N LEU A 115 6.76 -25.18 0.46
CA LEU A 115 7.81 -26.03 -0.14
C LEU A 115 9.19 -25.36 -0.15
N GLN A 116 9.24 -24.04 -0.04
CA GLN A 116 10.46 -23.25 -0.12
C GLN A 116 10.39 -22.04 0.81
N ASN A 117 11.55 -21.58 1.26
CA ASN A 117 11.67 -20.33 2.00
C ASN A 117 11.30 -19.16 1.06
N ALA A 118 10.56 -18.19 1.58
CA ALA A 118 10.26 -16.99 0.82
C ALA A 118 11.56 -16.21 0.53
N THR A 119 11.79 -15.86 -0.74
CA THR A 119 12.94 -15.07 -1.16
C THR A 119 12.49 -13.78 -1.84
N PHE A 120 13.12 -12.69 -1.42
CA PHE A 120 12.88 -11.34 -1.91
C PHE A 120 14.15 -10.75 -2.55
N ASP A 121 15.11 -11.61 -2.91
CA ASP A 121 16.38 -11.20 -3.49
C ASP A 121 16.18 -10.44 -4.79
N ARG A 122 16.88 -9.31 -4.94
CA ARG A 122 16.80 -8.42 -6.11
C ARG A 122 15.40 -7.80 -6.34
N THR A 123 14.57 -7.77 -5.31
CA THR A 123 13.29 -7.06 -5.29
C THR A 123 13.41 -5.81 -4.41
N PRO A 124 12.49 -4.85 -4.50
CA PRO A 124 12.47 -3.70 -3.58
C PRO A 124 11.92 -4.06 -2.18
N PHE A 125 11.65 -5.35 -1.92
CA PHE A 125 11.02 -5.83 -0.69
C PHE A 125 12.02 -6.61 0.18
N SER A 126 11.81 -6.60 1.50
CA SER A 126 12.59 -7.39 2.45
C SER A 126 11.74 -7.84 3.64
N LEU A 127 12.10 -8.96 4.26
CA LEU A 127 11.42 -9.42 5.48
C LEU A 127 11.69 -8.48 6.64
N SER A 128 10.63 -8.07 7.34
CA SER A 128 10.76 -7.32 8.59
C SER A 128 11.32 -8.22 9.70
N SER A 129 12.10 -7.61 10.61
CA SER A 129 12.59 -8.25 11.84
C SER A 129 11.48 -8.57 12.84
N ASP A 130 10.29 -8.00 12.66
CA ASP A 130 9.14 -8.23 13.55
C ASP A 130 8.41 -9.55 13.23
N ASN A 131 8.82 -10.25 12.17
CA ASN A 131 8.33 -11.59 11.90
C ASN A 131 8.99 -12.62 12.81
N VAL A 132 8.23 -13.65 13.15
CA VAL A 132 8.76 -14.90 13.70
C VAL A 132 8.78 -15.97 12.62
N TYR A 133 9.66 -16.96 12.78
CA TYR A 133 9.66 -18.14 11.91
C TYR A 133 8.78 -19.24 12.48
N PHE A 134 7.91 -19.74 11.61
CA PHE A 134 7.13 -20.95 11.81
C PHE A 134 7.72 -22.04 10.92
N SER A 135 8.46 -22.95 11.55
CA SER A 135 9.32 -23.91 10.86
C SER A 135 8.54 -25.19 10.58
N PHE A 136 8.44 -25.55 9.31
CA PHE A 136 7.81 -26.75 8.81
C PHE A 136 8.86 -27.84 8.63
N LEU A 137 8.63 -29.01 9.20
CA LEU A 137 9.47 -30.18 9.05
C LEU A 137 8.67 -31.28 8.36
N TYR A 138 9.29 -31.90 7.35
CA TYR A 138 8.62 -32.85 6.48
C TYR A 138 9.24 -34.24 6.54
N ASN A 139 8.36 -35.23 6.44
CA ASN A 139 8.69 -36.63 6.33
C ASN A 139 9.62 -37.16 7.43
N CYS A 140 9.41 -36.74 8.67
CA CYS A 140 10.18 -37.16 9.82
C CYS A 140 9.85 -38.60 10.25
N THR A 141 10.83 -39.33 10.76
CA THR A 141 10.64 -40.72 11.24
C THR A 141 9.97 -40.80 12.61
N GLU A 142 10.07 -39.75 13.42
CA GLU A 142 9.60 -39.70 14.80
C GLU A 142 8.84 -38.38 15.06
N GLN A 143 8.04 -38.34 16.13
CA GLN A 143 7.42 -37.11 16.62
C GLN A 143 8.16 -36.63 17.86
N PRO A 144 8.40 -35.32 18.01
CA PRO A 144 9.01 -34.78 19.21
C PRO A 144 8.04 -34.85 20.40
N ASP A 145 8.58 -34.98 21.61
CA ASP A 145 7.85 -34.72 22.86
C ASP A 145 7.81 -33.21 23.12
N TYR A 146 7.23 -32.47 22.17
CA TYR A 146 7.11 -31.02 22.14
C TYR A 146 5.80 -30.63 21.46
N HIS A 147 5.26 -29.45 21.77
CA HIS A 147 4.03 -28.99 21.10
C HIS A 147 4.30 -28.72 19.61
N THR A 148 3.59 -29.42 18.75
CA THR A 148 3.70 -29.28 17.30
C THR A 148 2.34 -28.98 16.68
N TYR A 149 2.36 -28.40 15.50
CA TYR A 149 1.20 -28.16 14.66
C TYR A 149 1.19 -29.18 13.52
N PRO A 150 0.32 -30.20 13.54
CA PRO A 150 0.38 -31.29 12.57
C PRO A 150 0.04 -30.84 11.15
N VAL A 151 0.89 -31.20 10.17
CA VAL A 151 0.67 -30.98 8.74
C VAL A 151 0.17 -32.29 8.12
N ARG A 152 -1.12 -32.58 8.34
CA ARG A 152 -1.72 -33.89 8.03
C ARG A 152 -1.69 -34.25 6.55
N CYS A 153 -1.85 -33.28 5.65
CA CYS A 153 -1.79 -33.54 4.20
C CYS A 153 -0.38 -33.90 3.70
N ALA A 154 0.66 -33.61 4.47
CA ALA A 154 2.04 -33.99 4.18
C ALA A 154 2.52 -35.16 5.06
N SER A 155 1.63 -35.79 5.84
CA SER A 155 1.96 -36.91 6.73
C SER A 155 1.42 -38.22 6.16
N ASN A 156 2.09 -39.33 6.45
CA ASN A 156 1.61 -40.68 6.13
C ASN A 156 1.75 -41.61 7.36
N THR A 157 1.45 -42.91 7.21
CA THR A 157 1.44 -43.88 8.33
C THR A 157 2.79 -44.06 9.05
N SER A 158 3.89 -43.75 8.38
CA SER A 158 5.25 -43.98 8.87
C SER A 158 6.14 -42.74 8.78
N SER A 159 5.54 -41.58 8.48
CA SER A 159 6.28 -40.35 8.20
C SER A 159 5.44 -39.15 8.64
N TYR A 160 6.00 -38.37 9.56
CA TYR A 160 5.31 -37.27 10.23
C TYR A 160 5.75 -35.94 9.64
N SER A 161 4.80 -35.07 9.37
CA SER A 161 5.06 -33.69 8.97
C SER A 161 4.34 -32.75 9.91
N PHE A 162 5.05 -31.76 10.43
CA PHE A 162 4.55 -30.85 11.45
C PHE A 162 5.28 -29.51 11.39
N ALA A 163 4.70 -28.50 12.02
CA ALA A 163 5.32 -27.20 12.18
C ALA A 163 5.51 -26.85 13.66
N VAL A 164 6.50 -26.00 13.95
CA VAL A 164 6.80 -25.52 15.29
C VAL A 164 7.16 -24.04 15.28
N PHE A 165 6.84 -23.35 16.37
CA PHE A 165 7.52 -22.10 16.71
C PHE A 165 8.74 -22.45 17.56
N HIS A 166 9.85 -21.75 17.37
CA HIS A 166 11.11 -21.94 18.11
C HIS A 166 11.70 -23.35 17.95
N GLU A 167 12.51 -23.54 16.89
CA GLU A 167 13.22 -24.81 16.64
C GLU A 167 14.09 -25.22 17.83
N GLU A 168 14.57 -24.28 18.64
CA GLU A 168 15.36 -24.53 19.85
C GLU A 168 14.57 -25.36 20.89
N GLY A 169 13.24 -25.29 20.87
CA GLY A 169 12.36 -26.14 21.67
C GLY A 169 12.50 -27.62 21.33
N LEU A 170 12.72 -27.94 20.05
CA LEU A 170 12.95 -29.33 19.62
C LEU A 170 14.28 -29.85 20.15
N GLU A 171 15.34 -29.06 20.10
CA GLU A 171 16.65 -29.43 20.66
C GLU A 171 16.55 -29.72 22.16
N SER A 172 15.80 -28.90 22.90
CA SER A 172 15.57 -29.08 24.34
C SER A 172 14.81 -30.38 24.66
N SER A 173 14.02 -30.89 23.72
CA SER A 173 13.31 -32.17 23.83
C SER A 173 14.15 -33.39 23.37
N ASN A 174 15.44 -33.18 23.09
CA ASN A 174 16.35 -34.17 22.49
C ASN A 174 15.88 -34.71 21.12
N TYR A 175 15.12 -33.90 20.38
CA TYR A 175 14.68 -34.26 19.04
C TYR A 175 15.76 -33.95 18.00
N SER A 176 16.09 -34.92 17.15
CA SER A 176 17.05 -34.71 16.05
C SER A 176 16.33 -34.23 14.80
N LEU A 177 16.69 -33.03 14.30
CA LEU A 177 16.20 -32.51 13.03
C LEU A 177 16.62 -33.38 11.83
N GLU A 178 17.70 -34.15 11.96
CA GLU A 178 18.17 -35.10 10.93
C GLU A 178 17.19 -36.28 10.71
N SER A 179 16.23 -36.47 11.61
CA SER A 179 15.14 -37.43 11.43
C SER A 179 14.17 -37.04 10.29
N CYS A 180 14.21 -35.78 9.86
CA CYS A 180 13.35 -35.20 8.84
C CYS A 180 14.06 -35.08 7.49
N GLN A 181 13.31 -35.23 6.40
CA GLN A 181 13.86 -35.16 5.04
C GLN A 181 14.16 -33.71 4.61
N SER A 182 13.32 -32.77 5.03
CA SER A 182 13.45 -31.36 4.69
C SER A 182 12.75 -30.48 5.70
N PHE A 183 13.10 -29.18 5.68
CA PHE A 183 12.46 -28.15 6.48
C PHE A 183 12.32 -26.85 5.68
N VAL A 184 11.32 -26.04 6.05
CA VAL A 184 11.00 -24.74 5.44
C VAL A 184 10.61 -23.76 6.53
N ASN A 185 11.18 -22.54 6.47
CA ASN A 185 10.88 -21.49 7.43
C ASN A 185 9.90 -20.51 6.82
N ALA A 186 8.66 -20.54 7.30
CA ALA A 186 7.62 -19.60 6.89
C ALA A 186 7.65 -18.40 7.85
N PRO A 187 7.85 -17.16 7.37
CA PRO A 187 7.69 -15.99 8.21
C PRO A 187 6.22 -15.82 8.58
N VAL A 188 5.96 -15.35 9.80
CA VAL A 188 4.63 -15.03 10.31
C VAL A 188 4.70 -13.73 11.10
N TYR A 189 3.81 -12.80 10.78
CA TYR A 189 3.63 -11.57 11.54
C TYR A 189 2.54 -11.80 12.60
N MET A 190 2.95 -11.84 13.86
CA MET A 190 2.03 -11.96 14.98
C MET A 190 1.68 -10.55 15.47
N ASP A 191 0.54 -10.04 15.02
CA ASP A 191 -0.03 -8.84 15.62
C ASP A 191 -0.38 -9.11 17.09
N THR A 192 0.34 -8.44 17.98
CA THR A 192 0.21 -8.59 19.43
C THR A 192 -1.16 -8.17 19.95
N ASP A 193 -1.88 -7.32 19.21
CA ASP A 193 -3.21 -6.86 19.57
C ASP A 193 -4.27 -7.95 19.29
N THR A 194 -4.12 -8.66 18.15
CA THR A 194 -5.02 -9.75 17.75
C THR A 194 -4.77 -11.05 18.52
N TYR A 195 -3.51 -11.38 18.80
CA TYR A 195 -3.11 -12.63 19.48
C TYR A 195 -2.49 -12.40 20.86
N SER A 196 -3.07 -11.48 21.63
CA SER A 196 -2.72 -11.21 23.03
C SER A 196 -2.76 -12.44 23.96
N ASN A 197 -3.38 -13.56 23.52
CA ASN A 197 -3.42 -14.81 24.28
C ASN A 197 -2.69 -15.96 23.56
N PHE A 198 -1.51 -16.31 24.08
CA PHE A 198 -0.72 -17.49 23.69
C PHE A 198 -1.55 -18.79 23.64
N THR A 199 -2.58 -18.92 24.49
CA THR A 199 -3.48 -20.08 24.51
C THR A 199 -4.26 -20.25 23.20
N SER A 200 -4.58 -19.14 22.53
CA SER A 200 -5.29 -19.16 21.24
C SER A 200 -4.37 -19.68 20.13
N LEU A 201 -3.08 -19.30 20.14
CA LEU A 201 -2.09 -19.81 19.18
C LEU A 201 -1.91 -21.32 19.33
N LEU A 202 -1.73 -21.82 20.56
CA LEU A 202 -1.57 -23.26 20.83
C LEU A 202 -2.74 -24.13 20.35
N LYS A 203 -3.93 -23.54 20.18
CA LYS A 203 -5.14 -24.23 19.72
C LYS A 203 -5.41 -24.03 18.23
N ALA A 204 -4.71 -23.09 17.58
CA ALA A 204 -4.92 -22.74 16.19
C ALA A 204 -4.43 -23.85 15.26
N ASN A 205 -5.02 -23.92 14.08
CA ASN A 205 -4.49 -24.78 13.02
C ASN A 205 -3.27 -24.09 12.36
N TYR A 206 -2.28 -24.86 11.93
CA TYR A 206 -1.12 -24.32 11.21
C TYR A 206 -1.53 -23.49 9.97
N SER A 207 -2.61 -23.88 9.29
CA SER A 207 -3.13 -23.15 8.12
C SER A 207 -3.75 -21.79 8.52
N GLU A 208 -4.34 -21.68 9.70
CA GLU A 208 -4.83 -20.39 10.24
C GLU A 208 -3.65 -19.47 10.56
N ILE A 209 -2.57 -20.02 11.09
CA ILE A 209 -1.31 -19.31 11.35
C ILE A 209 -0.72 -18.78 10.04
N LEU A 210 -0.62 -19.60 8.99
CA LEU A 210 -0.14 -19.13 7.69
C LEU A 210 -1.03 -18.03 7.08
N ARG A 211 -2.34 -18.05 7.34
CA ARG A 211 -3.30 -17.02 6.87
C ARG A 211 -3.20 -15.67 7.61
N MET A 212 -2.47 -15.62 8.72
CA MET A 212 -2.10 -14.34 9.35
C MET A 212 -1.21 -13.53 8.41
N GLY A 213 -0.37 -14.21 7.62
CA GLY A 213 0.58 -13.59 6.72
C GLY A 213 1.86 -13.15 7.43
N PHE A 214 2.68 -12.38 6.73
CA PHE A 214 3.95 -11.89 7.20
C PHE A 214 4.22 -10.47 6.73
N LEU A 215 5.08 -9.79 7.47
CA LEU A 215 5.37 -8.37 7.31
C LEU A 215 6.58 -8.17 6.39
N LEU A 216 6.38 -7.40 5.33
CA LEU A 216 7.44 -6.97 4.43
C LEU A 216 7.71 -5.47 4.61
N ASN A 217 8.97 -5.09 4.47
CA ASN A 217 9.39 -3.72 4.25
C ASN A 217 9.53 -3.47 2.74
N TRP A 218 9.42 -2.21 2.32
CA TRP A 218 9.75 -1.81 0.95
C TRP A 218 10.70 -0.63 0.87
N THR A 219 11.41 -0.53 -0.25
CA THR A 219 12.27 0.61 -0.60
C THR A 219 11.79 1.24 -1.91
N ALA A 220 11.50 2.54 -1.87
CA ALA A 220 11.11 3.35 -3.02
C ALA A 220 11.53 4.81 -2.82
N HIS A 221 11.45 5.63 -3.87
CA HIS A 221 11.69 7.07 -3.74
C HIS A 221 10.62 7.71 -2.83
N SER A 222 11.03 8.54 -1.88
CA SER A 222 10.12 9.13 -0.87
C SER A 222 9.08 10.08 -1.50
N CYS A 223 7.82 9.92 -1.11
CA CYS A 223 6.70 10.76 -1.54
C CYS A 223 6.25 11.80 -0.50
N SER A 224 6.81 11.76 0.71
CA SER A 224 6.25 12.47 1.86
C SER A 224 6.16 14.00 1.68
N ASN A 225 7.15 14.62 1.01
CA ASN A 225 7.12 16.07 0.75
C ASN A 225 6.02 16.47 -0.26
N CYS A 226 5.75 15.61 -1.25
CA CYS A 226 4.69 15.84 -2.21
C CYS A 226 3.31 15.68 -1.55
N GLU A 227 3.11 14.58 -0.82
CA GLU A 227 1.87 14.27 -0.11
C GLU A 227 1.52 15.32 0.93
N SER A 228 2.50 15.76 1.73
CA SER A 228 2.31 16.83 2.72
C SER A 228 1.94 18.18 2.09
N SER A 229 2.26 18.39 0.81
CA SER A 229 1.83 19.56 0.04
C SER A 229 0.52 19.35 -0.73
N GLY A 230 -0.12 18.19 -0.58
CA GLY A 230 -1.40 17.85 -1.21
C GLY A 230 -1.30 17.24 -2.61
N GLY A 231 -0.12 16.74 -3.00
CA GLY A 231 0.11 16.09 -4.29
C GLY A 231 0.16 14.57 -4.23
N HIS A 232 0.26 13.94 -5.40
CA HIS A 232 0.45 12.50 -5.60
C HIS A 232 1.75 12.25 -6.36
N CYS A 233 2.53 11.25 -5.96
CA CYS A 233 3.78 10.96 -6.64
C CYS A 233 3.62 10.01 -7.81
N GLY A 234 4.59 10.08 -8.71
CA GLY A 234 4.78 9.13 -9.79
C GLY A 234 5.99 9.48 -10.63
N PHE A 235 5.98 9.04 -11.87
CA PHE A 235 7.11 9.19 -12.79
C PHE A 235 6.70 9.81 -14.12
N ASP A 236 7.51 10.71 -14.66
CA ASP A 236 7.37 11.21 -16.02
C ASP A 236 8.71 11.05 -16.75
N ASN A 237 8.74 10.25 -17.81
CA ASN A 237 9.97 9.88 -18.51
C ASN A 237 11.08 9.41 -17.55
N ASP A 238 10.76 8.48 -16.65
CA ASP A 238 11.64 7.93 -15.61
C ASP A 238 12.15 8.92 -14.55
N HIS A 239 11.63 10.15 -14.53
CA HIS A 239 11.94 11.12 -13.47
C HIS A 239 10.83 11.12 -12.43
N PHE A 240 11.20 11.12 -11.15
CA PHE A 240 10.23 11.30 -10.06
C PHE A 240 9.56 12.67 -10.16
N ILE A 241 8.24 12.70 -10.08
CA ILE A 241 7.41 13.91 -10.20
C ILE A 241 6.34 13.91 -9.10
N CYS A 242 6.05 15.11 -8.61
CA CYS A 242 4.90 15.40 -7.76
C CYS A 242 3.76 15.96 -8.61
N PHE A 243 2.71 15.17 -8.83
CA PHE A 243 1.50 15.61 -9.50
C PHE A 243 0.64 16.42 -8.52
N CYS A 244 0.29 17.64 -8.88
CA CYS A 244 -0.51 18.54 -8.05
C CYS A 244 -1.76 19.00 -8.82
N GLN A 245 -2.73 19.55 -8.10
CA GLN A 245 -4.00 19.98 -8.69
C GLN A 245 -3.84 20.98 -9.83
N ASP A 246 -2.80 21.83 -9.77
CA ASP A 246 -2.49 22.85 -10.77
C ASP A 246 -1.65 22.29 -11.93
N ARG A 247 -0.50 21.66 -11.63
CA ARG A 247 0.40 21.04 -12.60
C ARG A 247 1.37 20.07 -11.90
N SER A 248 2.21 19.42 -12.68
CA SER A 248 3.35 18.64 -12.19
C SER A 248 4.49 19.53 -11.66
N HIS A 249 5.06 19.16 -10.52
CA HIS A 249 6.21 19.81 -9.87
C HIS A 249 7.30 18.79 -9.52
N SER A 250 8.52 19.26 -9.23
CA SER A 250 9.65 18.35 -8.98
C SER A 250 9.62 17.64 -7.63
N LYS A 251 9.07 18.27 -6.57
CA LYS A 251 9.14 17.70 -5.21
C LYS A 251 7.93 18.05 -4.33
N THR A 252 7.42 19.26 -4.40
CA THR A 252 6.22 19.71 -3.66
C THR A 252 5.32 20.58 -4.54
N CYS A 253 4.03 20.65 -4.22
CA CYS A 253 3.07 21.55 -4.87
C CYS A 253 3.31 23.04 -4.57
N ASN A 254 4.27 23.36 -3.71
CA ASN A 254 4.68 24.72 -3.39
C ASN A 254 6.01 25.11 -4.08
N ASP A 255 6.67 24.19 -4.77
CA ASP A 255 7.94 24.46 -5.42
C ASP A 255 7.71 25.43 -6.59
N GLY A 256 8.33 26.60 -6.53
CA GLY A 256 8.11 27.66 -7.53
C GLY A 256 7.09 28.71 -7.11
N ASN A 257 6.46 28.60 -5.93
CA ASN A 257 5.93 29.76 -5.19
C ASN A 257 7.09 30.57 -4.57
N SER A 258 8.08 30.93 -5.39
CA SER A 258 8.63 32.27 -5.23
C SER A 258 7.44 33.21 -5.35
N ILE A 259 7.33 34.22 -4.50
CA ILE A 259 6.37 35.32 -4.64
C ILE A 259 6.73 36.06 -5.94
N GLY A 260 6.38 35.45 -7.08
CA GLY A 260 6.47 35.98 -8.42
C GLY A 260 5.05 36.34 -8.76
N ASN A 261 4.69 37.58 -8.40
CA ASN A 261 3.49 38.31 -8.83
C ASN A 261 2.50 37.46 -9.64
N SER A 262 1.55 36.85 -8.93
CA SER A 262 0.31 36.44 -9.57
C SER A 262 -0.23 37.63 -10.38
N PRO A 263 -0.63 37.46 -11.65
CA PRO A 263 -1.26 38.54 -12.40
C PRO A 263 -2.57 39.02 -11.72
N PHE A 264 -3.09 38.28 -10.73
CA PHE A 264 -4.24 38.68 -9.93
C PHE A 264 -3.92 39.65 -8.79
N GLN A 265 -2.65 39.88 -8.44
CA GLN A 265 -2.31 40.95 -7.48
C GLN A 265 -2.38 42.34 -8.11
N PHE A 266 -2.51 42.43 -9.45
CA PHE A 266 -2.71 43.69 -10.16
C PHE A 266 -4.16 44.19 -10.18
N LEU A 267 -5.14 43.36 -9.78
CA LEU A 267 -6.56 43.77 -9.79
C LEU A 267 -6.99 44.54 -8.54
N LEU A 268 -6.14 44.64 -7.51
CA LEU A 268 -6.38 45.49 -6.33
C LEU A 268 -5.71 46.87 -6.44
N LEU A 269 -5.01 47.18 -7.53
CA LEU A 269 -4.29 48.46 -7.70
C LEU A 269 -4.92 49.44 -8.69
N PHE A 270 -6.12 49.15 -9.24
CA PHE A 270 -6.83 50.06 -10.16
C PHE A 270 -8.08 50.71 -9.57
N PHE A 271 -8.15 50.91 -8.25
CA PHE A 271 -9.04 51.93 -7.69
C PHE A 271 -8.21 53.17 -7.35
N PRO A 272 -8.24 54.23 -8.17
CA PRO A 272 -7.75 55.53 -7.74
C PRO A 272 -8.70 56.05 -6.65
N SER A 273 -8.14 56.27 -5.46
CA SER A 273 -8.75 57.12 -4.43
C SER A 273 -9.10 58.48 -5.05
N ASN A 274 -10.39 58.83 -5.06
CA ASN A 274 -10.89 60.20 -5.08
C ASN A 274 -12.41 60.20 -4.85
N TYR A 275 -12.82 60.26 -3.58
CA TYR A 275 -13.42 61.44 -2.94
C TYR A 275 -13.69 61.13 -1.46
#